data_AF-A0A5A7TVG4-F1
#
_entry.id   AF-A0A5A7TVG4-F1
#
_cell.length_a   1.000
_cell.length_b   1.000
_cell.length_c   1.000
_cell.angle_alpha   90.00
_cell.angle_beta   90.00
_cell.angle_gamma   90.00
#
_symmetry.space_group_name_H-M   'P 1'
#
loop_
_entity.id
_entity.type
_entity.pdbx_description
1 polymer ?
#
loop_
_entity_poly.entity_id
_entity_poly.type
_entity_poly.pdbx_seq_one_letter_code
_entity_poly.pdbx_strand_id
1 'polypeptide(L)' 'MKVMNSIALPIVGLVKRTVIKLEGWKGLVDFVVIKMDDFDRVLGMELLLEHQVIPMPSAKCLVITDLSPPSFK' A
#
# COMPACT_ATOMS: atom_id res chain seq x y z
N MET A 1 -8.53 -15.82 24.63
CA MET A 1 -7.43 -16.47 23.88
C MET A 1 -7.96 -16.75 22.48
N LYS A 2 -7.48 -16.07 21.44
CA LYS A 2 -7.93 -16.28 20.05
C LYS A 2 -6.97 -17.26 19.38
N VAL A 3 -7.53 -18.26 18.71
CA VAL A 3 -6.82 -19.41 18.12
C VAL A 3 -5.78 -18.92 17.11
N MET A 4 -4.51 -19.21 17.40
CA MET A 4 -3.33 -18.89 16.60
C MET A 4 -3.06 -20.02 15.58
N ASN A 5 -4.04 -20.34 14.75
CA ASN A 5 -3.89 -21.32 13.66
C ASN A 5 -4.62 -20.82 12.41
N SER A 6 -4.25 -19.65 11.87
CA SER A 6 -4.62 -19.34 10.49
C SER A 6 -3.64 -20.04 9.56
N ILE A 7 -4.15 -20.86 8.65
CA ILE A 7 -3.34 -21.44 7.56
C ILE A 7 -2.70 -20.27 6.80
N ALA A 8 -1.38 -20.33 6.57
CA ALA A 8 -0.71 -19.34 5.74
C ALA A 8 -1.34 -19.36 4.34
N LEU A 9 -2.10 -18.32 4.00
CA LEU A 9 -2.72 -18.23 2.69
C LEU A 9 -1.61 -18.04 1.64
N PRO A 10 -1.63 -18.82 0.54
CA PRO A 10 -0.59 -18.73 -0.47
C PRO A 10 -0.60 -17.34 -1.10
N ILE A 11 0.59 -16.79 -1.36
CA ILE A 11 0.75 -15.61 -2.20
C ILE A 11 0.19 -15.97 -3.58
N VAL A 12 -0.90 -15.31 -3.97
CA VAL A 12 -1.64 -15.59 -5.21
C VAL A 12 -0.87 -15.06 -6.42
N GLY A 13 -0.08 -14.01 -6.25
CA GLY A 13 0.80 -13.50 -7.29
C GLY A 13 1.46 -12.18 -6.93
N LEU A 14 2.36 -11.73 -7.80
CA LEU A 14 2.97 -10.40 -7.76
C LEU A 14 2.46 -9.61 -8.97
N VAL A 15 1.86 -8.45 -8.72
CA VAL A 15 1.38 -7.53 -9.76
C VAL A 15 2.29 -6.31 -9.76
N LYS A 16 3.08 -6.15 -10.82
CA LYS A 16 4.03 -5.04 -10.95
C LYS A 16 3.42 -3.84 -11.66
N ARG A 17 3.89 -2.64 -11.33
CA ARG A 17 3.56 -1.35 -11.96
C ARG A 17 2.06 -1.12 -12.09
N THR A 18 1.33 -1.34 -11.01
CA THR A 18 -0.11 -1.03 -10.97
C THR A 18 -0.30 0.44 -10.68
N VAL A 19 -1.09 1.13 -11.51
CA VAL A 19 -1.53 2.49 -11.19
C VAL A 19 -2.52 2.42 -10.04
N ILE A 20 -2.10 2.88 -8.86
CA ILE A 20 -3.02 3.13 -7.75
C ILE A 20 -3.47 4.57 -7.76
N LYS A 21 -4.73 4.77 -7.40
CA LYS A 21 -5.29 6.08 -7.10
C LYS A 21 -5.64 6.12 -5.62
N LEU A 22 -4.94 6.94 -4.86
CA LEU A 22 -5.24 7.25 -3.47
C LEU A 22 -5.70 8.69 -3.40
N GLU A 23 -7.02 8.88 -3.30
CA GLU A 23 -7.65 10.20 -3.38
C GLU A 23 -7.15 11.02 -4.59
N GLY A 24 -6.37 12.08 -4.35
CA GLY A 24 -5.77 12.96 -5.36
C GLY A 24 -4.42 12.49 -5.91
N TRP A 25 -3.80 11.48 -5.29
CA TRP A 25 -2.52 10.93 -5.70
C TRP A 25 -2.68 9.76 -6.67
N LYS A 26 -1.78 9.67 -7.64
CA LYS A 26 -1.63 8.52 -8.54
C LYS A 26 -0.16 8.15 -8.65
N GLY A 27 0.15 6.87 -8.42
CA GLY A 27 1.51 6.34 -8.57
C GLY A 27 1.51 4.90 -9.08
N LEU A 28 2.67 4.46 -9.55
CA LEU A 28 2.89 3.08 -9.97
C LEU A 28 3.47 2.31 -8.79
N VAL A 29 2.82 1.22 -8.41
CA VAL A 29 3.24 0.41 -7.26
C VAL A 29 3.21 -1.06 -7.61
N ASP A 30 4.20 -1.77 -7.07
CA ASP A 30 4.26 -3.22 -7.08
C ASP A 30 3.45 -3.77 -5.87
N PHE A 31 2.51 -4.68 -6.15
CA PHE A 31 1.66 -5.33 -5.15
C PHE A 31 1.93 -6.81 -5.08
N VAL A 32 2.05 -7.33 -3.87
CA VAL A 32 1.89 -8.76 -3.62
C VAL A 32 0.41 -9.01 -3.35
N VAL A 33 -0.21 -9.83 -4.18
CA VAL A 33 -1.60 -10.25 -4.00
C VAL A 33 -1.60 -11.46 -3.07
N ILE A 34 -2.06 -11.22 -1.86
CA ILE A 34 -2.27 -12.26 -0.85
C ILE A 34 -3.76 -12.23 -0.53
N LYS A 35 -4.40 -13.40 -0.53
CA LYS A 35 -5.76 -13.49 0.01
C LYS A 35 -5.64 -13.26 1.51
N MET A 36 -6.21 -12.19 2.04
CA MET A 36 -6.35 -11.97 3.48
C MET A 36 -7.83 -11.96 3.82
N ASP A 37 -8.20 -12.68 4.89
CA ASP A 37 -9.61 -12.82 5.27
C ASP A 37 -10.20 -11.50 5.81
N ASP A 38 -9.35 -10.61 6.34
CA ASP A 38 -9.76 -9.39 7.03
C ASP A 38 -9.54 -8.10 6.22
N PHE A 39 -8.79 -8.15 5.10
CA PHE A 39 -8.43 -6.97 4.31
C PHE A 39 -8.37 -7.26 2.81
N ASP A 40 -9.07 -6.46 2.02
CA ASP A 40 -9.07 -6.60 0.55
C ASP A 40 -7.71 -6.27 -0.08
N ARG A 41 -6.92 -5.38 0.55
CA ARG A 41 -5.62 -4.88 0.06
C ARG A 41 -4.71 -4.52 1.22
N VAL A 42 -3.41 -4.81 1.08
CA VAL A 42 -2.37 -4.39 2.03
C VAL A 42 -1.24 -3.70 1.28
N LEU A 43 -0.81 -2.55 1.81
CA LEU A 43 0.33 -1.80 1.29
C LEU A 43 1.59 -2.29 1.98
N GLY A 44 2.56 -2.74 1.21
CA GLY A 44 3.88 -3.13 1.72
C GLY A 44 4.68 -1.91 2.17
N MET A 45 5.66 -2.12 3.05
CA MET A 45 6.58 -1.07 3.51
C MET A 45 7.45 -0.50 2.38
N GLU A 46 7.65 -1.26 1.29
CA GLU A 46 8.40 -0.82 0.11
C GLU A 46 7.78 0.43 -0.55
N LEU A 47 6.45 0.54 -0.51
CA LEU A 47 5.73 1.73 -0.94
C LEU A 47 6.09 2.96 -0.11
N LEU A 48 6.35 2.78 1.19
CA LEU A 48 6.77 3.88 2.06
C LEU A 48 8.13 4.45 1.64
N LEU A 49 9.03 3.58 1.19
CA LEU A 49 10.35 3.98 0.74
C LEU A 49 10.31 4.60 -0.66
N GLU A 50 9.62 3.95 -1.61
CA GLU A 50 9.59 4.36 -3.02
C GLU A 50 8.91 5.72 -3.22
N HIS A 51 7.81 5.96 -2.50
CA HIS A 51 6.97 7.16 -2.67
C HIS A 51 7.03 8.13 -1.48
N GLN A 52 8.05 7.98 -0.64
CA GLN A 52 8.28 8.77 0.58
C GLN A 52 7.01 8.94 1.42
N VAL A 53 6.32 7.83 1.69
CA VAL A 53 5.06 7.85 2.42
C VAL A 53 5.31 7.80 3.92
N ILE A 54 4.71 8.74 4.66
CA ILE A 54 4.80 8.82 6.11
C ILE A 54 3.46 8.38 6.71
N PRO A 55 3.37 7.21 7.38
CA PRO A 55 2.18 6.85 8.13
C PRO A 55 2.09 7.72 9.40
N MET A 56 0.92 8.30 9.65
CA MET A 56 0.63 9.08 10.86
C MET A 56 -0.53 8.44 11.64
N PRO A 57 -0.28 7.42 12.46
CA PRO A 57 -1.33 6.69 13.17
C PRO A 57 -2.17 7.57 14.08
N SER A 58 -1.54 8.54 14.76
CA SER A 58 -2.22 9.48 15.66
C SER A 58 -3.24 10.36 14.94
N ALA A 59 -2.94 10.75 13.70
CA ALA A 59 -3.82 11.53 12.84
C ALA A 59 -4.75 10.64 11.98
N LYS A 60 -4.61 9.30 12.07
CA LYS A 60 -5.31 8.32 11.24
C LYS A 60 -5.18 8.63 9.74
N CYS A 61 -4.01 9.14 9.33
CA CYS A 61 -3.75 9.52 7.95
C CYS A 61 -2.40 8.96 7.48
N LEU A 62 -2.22 9.04 6.17
CA LEU A 62 -1.02 8.61 5.49
C LEU A 62 -0.64 9.75 4.54
N VAL A 63 0.57 10.30 4.72
CA VAL A 63 1.05 11.43 3.96
C VAL A 63 1.91 10.90 2.83
N ILE A 64 1.47 11.13 1.59
CA ILE A 64 2.25 10.78 0.40
C ILE A 64 3.03 12.01 0.01
N THR A 65 4.34 11.97 0.22
CA THR A 65 5.21 13.13 0.04
C THR A 65 5.84 13.17 -1.34
N ASP A 66 5.34 12.39 -2.32
CA ASP A 66 5.86 12.38 -3.68
C ASP A 66 6.05 13.81 -4.20
N LEU A 67 7.30 14.27 -4.09
CA LEU A 67 7.76 15.58 -4.55
C LEU A 67 7.93 15.51 -6.07
N SER A 68 6.92 15.03 -6.80
CA SER A 68 6.82 15.43 -8.19
C SER A 68 6.45 16.90 -8.16
N PRO A 69 7.27 17.81 -8.73
CA PRO A 69 6.93 19.22 -8.73
C PRO A 69 5.54 19.38 -9.36
N PRO A 70 4.64 20.21 -8.78
CA PRO A 70 3.42 20.57 -9.47
C PRO A 70 3.86 21.19 -10.79
N SER A 71 3.61 20.49 -11.89
CA SER A 71 3.72 21.08 -13.22
C SER A 71 2.61 22.11 -13.28
N PHE A 72 2.90 23.33 -12.84
CA PHE A 72 2.08 24.50 -13.16
C PHE A 72 2.02 24.55 -14.68
N LYS A 73 0.81 24.35 -15.21
CA LYS A 73 0.46 24.54 -16.60
C LYS A 73 -0.38 25.80 -16.71
#